data_AF-A0A835DP59-F1
#
_entry.id   AF-A0A835DP59-F1
#
_cell.length_a   1.000
_cell.length_b   1.000
_cell.length_c   1.000
_cell.angle_alpha   90.00
_cell.angle_beta   90.00
_cell.angle_gamma   90.00
#
_symmetry.space_group_name_H-M   'P 1'
#
loop_
_entity.id
_entity.type
_entity.pdbx_description
1 polymer ?
#
loop_
_entity_poly.entity_id
_entity_poly.type
_entity_poly.pdbx_seq_one_letter_code
_entity_poly.pdbx_strand_id
1 'polypeptide(L)'
;MAGEIELKFRLSDGSDIGPNKYSPATTVGSLKEIILAQWPKDKENGPKTINDVKLINAGKILENNKTLAESSVQVSGLPGGVITMHVVVRPPLSDKNNEKLQGDSPKNNRCSCSIL
;
A
#
# COMPACT_ATOMS: atom_id res chain seq x y z
N MET A 1 6.53 -23.12 -15.10
CA MET A 1 5.17 -22.74 -14.64
C MET A 1 5.37 -21.67 -13.59
N ALA A 2 4.92 -20.44 -13.85
CA ALA A 2 5.05 -19.36 -12.88
C ALA A 2 4.11 -19.67 -11.71
N GLY A 3 4.66 -19.99 -10.54
CA GLY A 3 3.86 -20.30 -9.35
C GLY A 3 3.04 -19.08 -8.93
N GLU A 4 1.84 -19.33 -8.37
CA GLU A 4 1.02 -18.28 -7.81
C GLU A 4 1.70 -17.67 -6.57
N ILE A 5 1.57 -16.35 -6.41
CA ILE A 5 2.10 -15.59 -5.28
C ILE A 5 0.93 -15.29 -4.34
N GLU A 6 1.04 -15.70 -3.08
CA GLU A 6 0.04 -15.41 -2.07
C GLU A 6 0.31 -14.04 -1.44
N LEU A 7 -0.66 -13.13 -1.55
CA LEU A 7 -0.58 -11.76 -1.06
C LEU A 7 -1.67 -11.49 -0.03
N LYS A 8 -1.33 -10.68 0.97
CA LYS A 8 -2.29 -9.96 1.79
C LYS A 8 -1.97 -8.47 1.84
N PHE A 9 -3.01 -7.66 2.02
CA PHE A 9 -2.93 -6.21 1.95
C PHE A 9 -3.23 -5.60 3.31
N ARG A 10 -2.19 -5.07 3.96
CA ARG A 10 -2.27 -4.39 5.25
C ARG A 10 -2.79 -2.96 5.05
N LEU A 11 -3.91 -2.65 5.68
CA LEU A 11 -4.51 -1.32 5.72
C LEU A 11 -3.90 -0.48 6.86
N SER A 12 -4.15 0.84 6.82
CA SER A 12 -3.61 1.80 7.79
C SER A 12 -4.10 1.58 9.23
N ASP A 13 -5.26 0.97 9.40
CA ASP A 13 -5.84 0.62 10.70
C ASP A 13 -5.32 -0.71 11.27
N GLY A 14 -4.42 -1.39 10.54
CA GLY A 14 -3.86 -2.67 10.95
C GLY A 14 -4.61 -3.90 10.43
N SER A 15 -5.81 -3.73 9.88
CA SER A 15 -6.57 -4.81 9.24
C SER A 15 -5.92 -5.29 7.95
N ASP A 16 -6.19 -6.53 7.55
CA ASP A 16 -5.66 -7.14 6.33
C ASP A 16 -6.81 -7.51 5.36
N ILE A 17 -6.64 -7.24 4.06
CA ILE A 17 -7.47 -7.81 2.97
C ILE A 17 -6.72 -9.02 2.38
N GLY A 18 -7.38 -10.17 2.28
CA GLY A 18 -6.76 -11.44 1.88
C GLY A 18 -6.48 -12.37 3.08
N PRO A 19 -5.62 -13.40 2.93
CA PRO A 19 -4.72 -13.66 1.80
C PRO A 19 -5.42 -14.17 0.53
N ASN A 20 -4.88 -13.83 -0.63
CA ASN A 20 -5.34 -14.29 -1.94
C ASN A 20 -4.14 -14.64 -2.84
N LYS A 21 -4.36 -15.53 -3.80
CA LYS A 21 -3.34 -15.96 -4.76
C LYS A 21 -3.42 -15.15 -6.06
N TYR A 22 -2.26 -14.72 -6.55
CA TYR A 22 -2.13 -13.91 -7.75
C TYR A 22 -1.07 -14.47 -8.68
N SER A 23 -1.30 -14.31 -9.99
CA SER A 23 -0.28 -14.66 -10.98
C SER A 23 0.87 -13.65 -10.94
N PRO A 24 2.13 -14.09 -11.10
CA PRO A 24 3.27 -13.17 -11.22
C PRO A 24 3.14 -12.18 -12.38
N ALA A 25 2.35 -12.51 -13.40
CA ALA A 25 2.06 -11.65 -14.54
C ALA A 25 1.00 -10.57 -14.25
N THR A 26 0.29 -10.65 -13.12
CA THR A 26 -0.71 -9.65 -12.73
C THR A 26 -0.03 -8.31 -12.51
N THR A 27 -0.58 -7.24 -13.08
CA THR A 27 -0.04 -5.88 -12.91
C THR A 27 -0.44 -5.29 -11.56
N VAL A 28 0.37 -4.36 -11.06
CA VAL A 28 0.04 -3.59 -9.86
C VAL A 28 -1.26 -2.80 -10.06
N GLY A 29 -1.54 -2.31 -11.27
CA GLY A 29 -2.81 -1.68 -11.61
C GLY A 29 -4.01 -2.58 -11.29
N SER A 30 -4.00 -3.82 -11.80
CA SER A 30 -5.06 -4.79 -11.52
C SER A 30 -5.17 -5.15 -10.03
N LEU A 31 -4.06 -5.21 -9.30
CA LEU A 31 -4.11 -5.41 -7.84
C LEU A 31 -4.83 -4.26 -7.13
N LYS A 32 -4.59 -3.01 -7.55
CA LYS A 32 -5.29 -1.84 -6.99
C LYS A 32 -6.78 -1.86 -7.31
N GLU A 33 -7.17 -2.30 -8.50
CA GLU A 33 -8.59 -2.50 -8.84
C GLU A 33 -9.26 -3.55 -7.94
N ILE A 34 -8.56 -4.65 -7.66
CA ILE A 34 -9.05 -5.70 -6.76
C ILE A 34 -9.21 -5.16 -5.33
N ILE A 35 -8.22 -4.41 -4.83
CA ILE A 35 -8.29 -3.74 -3.52
C ILE A 35 -9.48 -2.77 -3.46
N LEU A 36 -9.71 -2.00 -4.53
CA LEU A 36 -10.84 -1.07 -4.63
C LEU A 36 -12.18 -1.82 -4.56
N ALA A 37 -12.29 -2.95 -5.25
CA ALA A 37 -13.50 -3.79 -5.25
C ALA A 37 -13.74 -4.53 -3.92
N GLN A 38 -12.66 -4.94 -3.25
CA GLN A 38 -12.71 -5.64 -1.96
C GLN A 38 -12.63 -4.69 -0.76
N TRP A 39 -12.74 -3.38 -0.98
CA TRP A 39 -12.57 -2.42 0.09
C TRP A 39 -13.65 -2.61 1.16
N PRO A 40 -13.29 -2.68 2.45
CA PRO A 40 -14.26 -2.85 3.54
C PRO A 40 -15.25 -1.68 3.58
N LYS A 41 -16.55 -2.00 3.50
CA LYS A 41 -17.65 -1.00 3.42
C LYS A 41 -17.79 -0.17 4.69
N ASP A 42 -17.35 -0.71 5.82
CA ASP A 42 -17.40 -0.06 7.13
C ASP A 42 -16.29 0.99 7.33
N LYS A 43 -15.39 1.18 6.35
CA LYS A 43 -14.36 2.21 6.39
C LYS A 43 -14.83 3.49 5.73
N GLU A 44 -15.12 4.50 6.55
CA GLU A 44 -15.36 5.86 6.09
C GLU A 44 -14.10 6.39 5.36
N ASN A 45 -14.27 6.97 4.16
CA ASN A 45 -13.20 7.46 3.27
C ASN A 45 -12.34 6.38 2.58
N GLY A 46 -12.98 5.35 2.02
CA GLY A 46 -12.31 4.42 1.09
C GLY A 46 -11.79 5.09 -0.19
N PRO A 47 -10.87 4.43 -0.91
CA PRO A 47 -10.36 4.92 -2.18
C PRO A 47 -11.52 4.99 -3.19
N LYS A 48 -11.54 6.04 -4.03
CA LYS A 48 -12.55 6.19 -5.09
C LYS A 48 -12.03 5.62 -6.42
N THR A 49 -10.73 5.78 -6.64
CA THR A 49 -10.03 5.37 -7.86
C THR A 49 -8.75 4.63 -7.52
N ILE A 50 -8.18 3.93 -8.51
CA ILE A 50 -6.87 3.28 -8.38
C ILE A 50 -5.73 4.26 -8.08
N ASN A 51 -5.90 5.55 -8.39
CA ASN A 51 -4.90 6.59 -8.15
C ASN A 51 -4.87 7.04 -6.69
N ASP A 52 -5.98 6.85 -5.96
CA ASP A 52 -6.06 7.09 -4.53
C ASP A 52 -5.32 5.99 -3.75
N VAL A 53 -5.01 4.86 -4.39
CA VAL A 53 -4.35 3.70 -3.78
C VAL A 53 -2.85 3.71 -4.10
N LYS A 54 -2.02 3.74 -3.05
CA LYS A 54 -0.59 3.44 -3.13
C LYS A 54 -0.32 2.08 -2.51
N LEU A 55 0.32 1.21 -3.29
CA LEU A 55 0.74 -0.11 -2.86
C LEU A 55 2.23 -0.07 -2.53
N ILE A 56 2.61 -0.52 -1.34
CA ILE A 56 3.99 -0.46 -0.84
C ILE A 56 4.44 -1.87 -0.50
N ASN A 57 5.59 -2.26 -1.06
CA ASN A 57 6.24 -3.54 -0.75
C ASN A 57 7.73 -3.30 -0.47
N ALA A 58 8.27 -3.88 0.60
CA ALA A 58 9.68 -3.73 0.99
C ALA A 58 10.18 -2.27 1.01
N GLY A 59 9.33 -1.34 1.48
CA GLY A 59 9.65 0.10 1.53
C GLY A 59 9.59 0.82 0.17
N LYS A 60 9.22 0.16 -0.92
CA LYS A 60 9.05 0.76 -2.25
C LYS A 60 7.59 0.90 -2.62
N ILE A 61 7.22 2.07 -3.15
CA ILE A 61 5.91 2.28 -3.76
C ILE A 61 5.91 1.61 -5.14
N LEU A 62 4.89 0.79 -5.40
CA LEU A 62 4.76 0.03 -6.64
C LEU A 62 4.06 0.83 -7.74
N GLU A 63 4.57 0.68 -8.97
CA GLU A 63 4.11 1.39 -10.17
C GLU A 63 3.07 0.55 -10.93
N ASN A 64 1.99 1.18 -11.40
CA ASN A 64 0.84 0.47 -11.98
C ASN A 64 1.18 -0.38 -13.21
N ASN A 65 2.16 0.06 -14.01
CA ASN A 65 2.59 -0.56 -15.26
C ASN A 65 3.50 -1.77 -15.06
N LYS A 66 3.97 -2.03 -13.83
CA LYS A 66 4.81 -3.18 -13.54
C LYS A 66 3.99 -4.40 -13.16
N THR A 67 4.50 -5.56 -13.53
CA THR A 67 3.95 -6.85 -13.08
C THR A 67 4.32 -7.13 -11.63
N LEU A 68 3.63 -8.05 -10.99
CA LEU A 68 3.92 -8.50 -9.64
C LEU A 68 5.29 -9.17 -9.56
N ALA A 69 5.74 -9.84 -10.62
CA ALA A 69 7.08 -10.39 -10.74
C ALA A 69 8.17 -9.30 -10.75
N GLU A 70 7.93 -8.18 -11.44
CA GLU A 70 8.89 -7.05 -11.50
C GLU A 70 8.83 -6.15 -10.26
N SER A 71 7.66 -6.09 -9.61
CA SER A 71 7.38 -5.22 -8.46
C SER A 71 7.64 -5.89 -7.12
N SER A 72 7.62 -7.23 -7.09
CA SER A 72 8.17 -7.96 -5.96
C SER A 72 9.67 -7.73 -5.95
N VAL A 73 10.10 -6.73 -5.18
CA VAL A 73 11.44 -6.73 -4.60
C VAL A 73 11.68 -8.15 -4.12
N GLN A 74 12.84 -8.72 -4.43
CA GLN A 74 13.30 -10.05 -4.03
C GLN A 74 13.39 -10.19 -2.49
N VAL A 75 12.36 -9.78 -1.75
CA VAL A 75 12.03 -10.32 -0.45
C VAL A 75 11.85 -11.79 -0.73
N SER A 76 12.89 -12.55 -0.41
CA SER A 76 12.92 -14.00 -0.41
C SER A 76 11.78 -14.50 0.48
N GLY A 77 10.56 -14.49 -0.06
CA GLY A 77 9.44 -15.22 0.47
C GLY A 77 9.84 -16.67 0.34
N LEU A 78 10.15 -17.29 1.48
CA LEU A 78 10.32 -18.73 1.57
C LEU A 78 9.20 -19.41 0.77
N PRO A 79 9.49 -20.54 0.08
CA PRO A 79 8.45 -21.28 -0.63
C PRO A 79 7.27 -21.55 0.33
N GLY A 80 6.11 -20.96 0.04
CA GLY A 80 4.90 -21.04 0.87
C GLY A 80 4.62 -19.85 1.81
N GLY A 81 5.39 -18.76 1.73
CA GLY A 81 5.16 -17.55 2.55
C GLY A 81 4.16 -16.56 1.93
N VAL A 82 3.30 -15.97 2.77
CA VAL A 82 2.39 -14.89 2.37
C VAL A 82 3.14 -13.56 2.36
N ILE A 83 3.17 -12.89 1.22
CA ILE A 83 3.75 -11.55 1.10
C ILE A 83 2.73 -10.53 1.60
N THR A 84 3.16 -9.66 2.53
CA THR A 84 2.31 -8.59 3.07
C THR A 84 2.66 -7.28 2.40
N MET A 85 1.72 -6.72 1.64
CA MET A 85 1.86 -5.39 1.03
C MET A 85 1.07 -4.36 1.83
N HIS A 86 1.62 -3.17 2.00
CA HIS A 86 0.92 -2.08 2.69
C HIS A 86 0.11 -1.27 1.68
N VAL A 87 -1.13 -0.97 2.05
CA VAL A 87 -2.05 -0.15 1.27
C VAL A 87 -2.23 1.19 1.97
N VAL A 88 -1.91 2.26 1.25
CA VAL A 88 -2.13 3.63 1.70
C VAL A 88 -3.16 4.26 0.79
N VAL A 89 -4.28 4.68 1.38
CA VAL A 89 -5.32 5.45 0.69
C VAL A 89 -5.02 6.92 0.90
N ARG A 90 -4.83 7.65 -0.20
CA ARG A 90 -4.76 9.10 -0.18
C ARG A 90 -6.20 9.63 -0.20
N PRO A 91 -6.63 10.43 0.78
CA PRO A 91 -7.92 11.10 0.69
C PRO A 91 -7.92 12.04 -0.53
N PRO A 92 -9.05 12.19 -1.24
CA PRO A 92 -9.16 13.16 -2.31
C PRO A 92 -8.87 14.54 -1.72
N LEU A 93 -7.94 15.26 -2.34
CA LEU A 93 -7.72 16.67 -2.02
C LEU A 93 -9.05 17.37 -2.29
N SER A 94 -9.75 17.75 -1.24
CA SER A 94 -10.89 18.63 -1.39
C SER A 94 -10.32 19.96 -1.85
N ASP A 95 -10.63 20.41 -3.07
CA ASP A 95 -10.48 21.81 -3.47
C ASP A 95 -11.38 22.68 -2.60
N LYS A 96 -10.98 22.88 -1.34
CA LYS A 96 -11.49 23.93 -0.47
C LYS A 96 -10.43 25.01 -0.43
N ASN A 97 -10.53 25.93 -1.38
CA ASN A 97 -9.99 27.26 -1.21
C ASN A 97 -10.72 27.93 -0.03
N ASN A 98 -10.15 27.81 1.17
CA ASN A 98 -10.39 28.73 2.27
C ASN A 98 -9.16 28.71 3.18
N GLU A 99 -8.27 29.65 2.91
CA GLU A 99 -7.46 30.37 3.89
C GLU A 99 -7.80 30.10 5.37
N LYS A 100 -6.98 29.27 6.02
CA LYS A 100 -6.53 29.60 7.38
C LYS A 100 -5.12 29.07 7.63
N LEU A 101 -4.19 30.01 7.62
CA LEU A 101 -2.91 29.94 8.31
C LEU A 101 -3.06 29.32 9.70
N GLN A 102 -2.38 28.22 9.92
CA GLN A 102 -1.80 27.72 11.18
C GLN A 102 -0.85 26.59 10.72
N GLY A 103 0.46 26.73 10.65
CA GLY A 103 1.31 27.50 11.56
C GLY A 103 1.53 26.73 12.85
N ASP A 104 2.02 25.48 12.79
CA ASP A 104 3.03 24.98 13.73
C ASP A 104 3.67 23.68 13.19
N SER A 105 5.00 23.66 13.13
CA SER A 105 5.78 22.47 12.77
C SER A 105 6.02 21.66 14.06
N PRO A 106 5.61 20.39 14.17
CA PRO A 106 6.06 19.58 15.30
C PRO A 106 7.53 19.20 15.11
N LYS A 107 8.39 19.95 15.79
CA LYS A 107 9.72 19.62 16.34
C LYS A 107 10.43 18.40 15.73
N ASN A 108 11.60 18.67 15.14
CA ASN A 108 12.70 17.72 15.00
C ASN A 108 13.04 17.09 16.38
N ASN A 109 12.47 15.93 16.71
CA ASN A 109 13.06 15.06 17.72
C ASN A 109 14.15 14.22 17.05
N ARG A 110 15.34 14.82 16.94
CA ARG A 110 16.58 14.14 16.59
C ARG A 110 16.93 13.22 17.77
N CYS A 111 16.57 11.95 17.72
CA CYS A 111 17.09 10.95 18.64
C CYS A 111 18.60 10.78 18.37
N SER A 112 19.42 11.38 19.23
CA SER A 112 20.86 11.16 19.28
C SER A 112 21.11 9.93 20.14
N CYS A 113 21.28 8.77 19.51
CA CYS A 113 21.88 7.62 20.18
C CYS A 113 23.39 7.85 20.25
N SER A 114 23.93 8.09 21.44
CA SER A 114 25.36 7.98 21.71
C SER A 114 25.61 6.66 22.44
N ILE A 115 26.56 5.87 21.94
CA ILE A 115 27.04 4.65 22.60
C ILE A 115 28.07 5.09 23.64
N LEU A 116 27.94 4.64 24.88
CA LEU A 116 28.96 4.75 25.93
C LEU A 116 29.66 3.40 26.08
#